data_AF-A0A432ZKY8-F1
#
_entry.id   AF-A0A432ZKY8-F1
#
_cell.length_a   1.000
_cell.length_b   1.000
_cell.length_c   1.000
_cell.angle_alpha   90.00
_cell.angle_beta   90.00
_cell.angle_gamma   90.00
#
_symmetry.space_group_name_H-M   'P 1'
#
loop_
_entity.id
_entity.type
_entity.pdbx_description
1 polymer ?
#
loop_
_entity_poly.entity_id
_entity_poly.type
_entity_poly.pdbx_seq_one_letter_code
_entity_poly.pdbx_strand_id
1 'polypeptide(L)'
;MNKIKLLFVAAAALMLSACGGVMAPQIAAPNQLMSPTPIEGNTGEYMSPYTSDGVLAEWVNNAVNAEMGATVGGMAGAYAGQKLAENIPFIGGFLGQELGNAVGREVALEMAGGEEALRDTSDISFNSLEEMSVWMYVNHSSHEHYADALESAMSVYPELRQIYYVALQNASAGYGY
;
A
#
# COMPACT_ATOMS: atom_id res chain seq x y z
N MET A 1 -2.53 38.08 -41.22
CA MET A 1 -1.58 37.63 -40.17
C MET A 1 -0.64 36.62 -40.82
N ASN A 2 0.64 36.95 -40.99
CA ASN A 2 1.57 36.17 -41.82
C ASN A 2 1.80 34.77 -41.24
N LYS A 3 1.66 33.73 -42.07
CA LYS A 3 1.89 32.31 -41.73
C LYS A 3 3.23 32.06 -41.04
N ILE A 4 4.23 32.89 -41.34
CA ILE A 4 5.57 32.88 -40.72
C ILE A 4 5.53 33.26 -39.24
N LYS A 5 4.68 34.22 -38.83
CA LYS A 5 4.52 34.60 -37.42
C LYS A 5 3.77 33.52 -36.63
N LEU A 6 2.85 32.81 -37.28
CA LEU A 6 2.11 31.70 -36.67
C LEU A 6 3.01 30.48 -36.41
N LEU A 7 3.93 30.18 -37.34
CA LEU A 7 4.92 29.11 -37.19
C LEU A 7 5.93 29.39 -36.07
N PHE A 8 6.38 30.64 -35.91
CA PHE A 8 7.28 31.02 -34.82
C PHE A 8 6.62 30.94 -33.44
N VAL A 9 5.35 31.32 -33.32
CA VAL A 9 4.61 31.20 -32.06
C VAL A 9 4.35 29.74 -31.69
N ALA A 10 4.03 28.88 -32.68
CA ALA A 10 3.85 27.45 -32.46
C ALA A 10 5.15 26.74 -32.04
N ALA A 11 6.29 27.10 -32.63
CA ALA A 11 7.58 26.54 -32.27
C ALA A 11 8.04 26.98 -30.86
N ALA A 12 7.80 28.24 -30.49
CA ALA A 12 8.11 28.74 -29.15
C ALA A 12 7.23 28.12 -28.05
N ALA A 13 5.96 27.82 -28.35
CA ALA A 13 5.05 27.14 -27.42
C ALA A 13 5.44 25.67 -27.18
N LEU A 14 5.97 24.98 -28.20
CA LEU A 14 6.43 23.58 -28.07
C LEU A 14 7.74 23.44 -27.29
N MET A 15 8.62 24.46 -27.31
CA MET A 15 9.89 24.40 -26.56
C MET A 15 9.75 24.71 -25.06
N LEU A 16 8.66 25.36 -24.63
CA LEU A 16 8.39 25.62 -23.21
C LEU A 16 7.85 24.38 -22.46
N SER A 17 7.39 23.35 -23.16
CA SER A 17 6.92 22.09 -22.57
C SER A 17 8.03 21.04 -22.39
N ALA A 18 9.25 21.27 -22.89
CA ALA A 18 10.33 20.29 -22.85
C ALA A 18 11.20 20.36 -21.57
N CYS A 19 11.13 21.46 -20.81
CA CYS A 19 11.92 21.65 -19.57
C CYS A 19 11.06 21.78 -18.30
N GLY A 20 9.76 21.53 -18.38
CA GLY A 20 8.81 21.68 -17.27
C GLY A 20 8.24 20.36 -16.73
N GLY A 21 8.77 19.21 -17.16
CA GLY A 21 8.43 17.92 -16.59
C GLY A 21 8.97 17.85 -15.17
N VAL A 22 8.20 18.35 -14.20
CA VAL A 22 8.35 17.95 -12.80
C VAL A 22 8.26 16.43 -12.83
N MET A 23 9.41 15.77 -12.70
CA MET A 23 9.48 14.32 -12.54
C MET A 23 8.63 14.02 -11.31
N ALA A 24 7.41 13.51 -11.52
CA ALA A 24 6.63 12.99 -10.41
C ALA A 24 7.54 11.97 -9.69
N PRO A 25 7.60 11.98 -8.34
CA PRO A 25 8.43 11.03 -7.61
C PRO A 25 8.07 9.62 -8.07
N GLN A 26 8.98 8.99 -8.81
CA GLN A 26 8.76 7.66 -9.34
C GLN A 26 9.17 6.67 -8.25
N ILE A 27 8.27 5.77 -7.90
CA ILE A 27 8.61 4.63 -7.04
C ILE A 27 9.48 3.69 -7.87
N ALA A 28 10.67 3.38 -7.36
CA ALA A 28 11.57 2.42 -7.99
C ALA A 28 10.95 1.03 -7.95
N ALA A 29 11.28 0.18 -8.93
CA ALA A 29 10.76 -1.18 -8.97
C ALA A 29 11.22 -1.96 -7.71
N PRO A 30 10.47 -2.99 -7.25
CA PRO A 30 10.79 -3.72 -6.02
C PRO A 30 12.22 -4.25 -5.96
N ASN A 31 12.73 -4.77 -7.09
CA ASN A 31 14.08 -5.30 -7.22
C ASN A 31 15.20 -4.22 -7.23
N GLN A 32 14.83 -2.94 -7.18
CA GLN A 32 15.76 -1.81 -7.11
C GLN A 32 15.83 -1.20 -5.70
N LEU A 33 14.97 -1.64 -4.79
CA LEU A 33 14.90 -1.17 -3.41
C LEU A 33 15.56 -2.17 -2.47
N MET A 34 16.10 -1.66 -1.36
CA MET A 34 16.60 -2.51 -0.29
C MET A 34 15.44 -2.88 0.62
N SER A 35 15.27 -4.18 0.90
CA SER A 35 14.30 -4.63 1.89
C SER A 35 14.79 -4.27 3.30
N PRO A 36 13.94 -3.66 4.14
CA PRO A 36 14.11 -3.65 5.59
C PRO A 36 14.30 -5.08 6.12
N THR A 37 15.02 -5.22 7.23
CA THR A 37 15.12 -6.50 7.92
C THR A 37 13.95 -6.61 8.92
N PRO A 38 13.07 -7.60 8.78
CA PRO A 38 11.99 -7.81 9.74
C PRO A 38 12.52 -8.17 11.13
N ILE A 39 11.71 -7.91 12.16
CA ILE A 39 11.93 -8.45 13.51
C ILE A 39 11.27 -9.82 13.56
N GLU A 40 12.05 -10.85 13.85
CA GLU A 40 11.52 -12.19 14.11
C GLU A 40 10.65 -12.20 15.37
N GLY A 41 9.49 -12.82 15.27
CA GLY A 41 8.44 -12.82 16.28
C GLY A 41 7.61 -11.55 16.30
N ASN A 42 6.91 -11.33 17.41
CA ASN A 42 5.87 -10.31 17.58
C ASN A 42 6.26 -9.19 18.56
N THR A 43 7.56 -8.94 18.70
CA THR A 43 8.10 -7.95 19.66
C THR A 43 8.08 -6.51 19.13
N GLY A 44 7.93 -6.33 17.81
CA GLY A 44 7.70 -5.03 17.19
C GLY A 44 6.29 -4.47 17.47
N GLU A 45 6.10 -3.21 17.08
CA GLU A 45 4.82 -2.52 17.23
C GLU A 45 3.80 -2.97 16.18
N TYR A 46 4.24 -3.22 14.94
CA TYR A 46 3.39 -3.52 13.80
C TYR A 46 3.60 -4.97 13.33
N MET A 47 2.54 -5.76 13.34
CA MET A 47 2.57 -7.17 12.93
C MET A 47 2.47 -7.28 11.42
N SER A 48 3.30 -8.14 10.84
CA SER A 48 3.28 -8.36 9.40
C SER A 48 2.00 -9.07 8.94
N PRO A 49 1.43 -8.69 7.77
CA PRO A 49 0.36 -9.46 7.14
C PRO A 49 0.87 -10.72 6.43
N TYR A 50 2.19 -10.94 6.43
CA TYR A 50 2.84 -12.14 5.91
C TYR A 50 3.67 -12.82 6.99
N THR A 51 3.73 -14.14 6.92
CA THR A 51 4.63 -14.95 7.73
C THR A 51 6.03 -15.03 7.11
N SER A 52 7.00 -15.51 7.89
CA SER A 52 8.41 -15.67 7.47
C SER A 52 8.62 -16.63 6.29
N ASP A 53 7.70 -17.57 6.06
CA ASP A 53 7.67 -18.46 4.89
C ASP A 53 6.95 -17.86 3.68
N GLY A 54 6.44 -16.63 3.80
CA GLY A 54 5.92 -15.83 2.70
C GLY A 54 4.46 -16.08 2.36
N VAL A 55 3.69 -16.75 3.23
CA VAL A 55 2.22 -16.85 3.09
C VAL A 55 1.52 -15.77 3.92
N LEU A 56 0.21 -15.61 3.76
CA LEU A 56 -0.57 -14.68 4.56
C LEU A 56 -0.63 -15.15 6.02
N ALA A 57 -0.46 -14.21 6.95
CA ALA A 57 -0.73 -14.47 8.36
C ALA A 57 -2.20 -14.85 8.58
N GLU A 58 -2.48 -15.65 9.61
CA GLU A 58 -3.84 -16.16 9.85
C GLU A 58 -4.83 -15.02 10.13
N TRP A 59 -4.41 -13.96 10.83
CA TRP A 59 -5.25 -12.79 11.06
C TRP A 59 -5.71 -12.10 9.75
N VAL A 60 -4.90 -12.16 8.69
CA VAL A 60 -5.29 -11.66 7.36
C VAL A 60 -6.35 -12.57 6.75
N ASN A 61 -6.15 -13.89 6.81
CA ASN A 61 -7.15 -14.85 6.33
C ASN A 61 -8.49 -14.69 7.08
N ASN A 62 -8.45 -14.43 8.39
CA ASN A 62 -9.63 -14.15 9.20
C ASN A 62 -10.34 -12.88 8.71
N ALA A 63 -9.60 -11.78 8.54
CA ALA A 63 -10.15 -10.51 8.08
C ALA A 63 -10.82 -10.65 6.69
N VAL A 64 -10.14 -11.28 5.74
CA VAL A 64 -10.67 -11.53 4.38
C VAL A 64 -11.91 -12.42 4.42
N ASN A 65 -11.89 -13.52 5.19
CA ASN A 65 -13.04 -14.42 5.31
C ASN A 65 -14.24 -13.73 5.96
N ALA A 66 -13.99 -12.90 6.97
CA ALA A 66 -15.03 -12.16 7.66
C ALA A 66 -15.63 -11.08 6.74
N GLU A 67 -14.81 -10.37 5.97
CA GLU A 67 -15.25 -9.42 4.95
C GLU A 67 -16.08 -10.11 3.86
N MET A 68 -15.61 -11.26 3.37
CA MET A 68 -16.37 -12.09 2.44
C MET A 68 -17.72 -12.53 3.03
N GLY A 69 -17.74 -12.92 4.31
CA GLY A 69 -18.97 -13.28 5.03
C GLY A 69 -19.94 -12.10 5.15
N ALA A 70 -19.43 -10.92 5.50
CA ALA A 70 -20.19 -9.68 5.55
C ALA A 70 -20.73 -9.28 4.16
N THR A 71 -19.94 -9.48 3.11
CA THR A 71 -20.27 -9.18 1.71
C THR A 71 -21.27 -10.17 1.12
N VAL A 72 -21.18 -11.46 1.45
CA VAL A 72 -22.19 -12.46 1.09
C VAL A 72 -23.51 -12.19 1.82
N GLY A 73 -23.45 -11.63 3.04
CA GLY A 73 -24.61 -11.07 3.75
C GLY A 73 -25.09 -9.71 3.21
N GLY A 74 -24.24 -8.97 2.50
CA GLY A 74 -24.49 -7.62 1.98
C GLY A 74 -23.69 -7.34 0.69
N MET A 75 -24.32 -7.57 -0.47
CA MET A 75 -23.80 -7.36 -1.83
C MET A 75 -22.69 -6.29 -2.00
N ALA A 76 -21.43 -6.68 -2.20
CA ALA A 76 -20.39 -5.91 -2.90
C ALA A 76 -19.07 -6.71 -3.06
N GLY A 77 -18.92 -7.48 -4.14
CA GLY A 77 -17.70 -8.24 -4.41
C GLY A 77 -16.61 -7.45 -5.14
N ALA A 78 -15.37 -7.67 -4.69
CA ALA A 78 -14.06 -7.62 -5.36
C ALA A 78 -13.60 -6.33 -6.07
N TYR A 79 -12.31 -5.98 -5.93
CA TYR A 79 -11.32 -5.90 -7.04
C TYR A 79 -10.08 -5.04 -6.69
N ALA A 80 -8.90 -5.64 -6.45
CA ALA A 80 -7.65 -4.87 -6.31
C ALA A 80 -6.38 -5.55 -6.86
N GLY A 81 -6.47 -6.52 -7.78
CA GLY A 81 -5.30 -7.27 -8.28
C GLY A 81 -4.49 -6.65 -9.44
N GLN A 82 -4.94 -5.56 -10.08
CA GLN A 82 -4.31 -5.07 -11.34
C GLN A 82 -3.87 -3.61 -11.34
N LYS A 83 -4.01 -2.87 -10.24
CA LYS A 83 -3.86 -1.40 -10.26
C LYS A 83 -2.59 -0.82 -9.65
N LEU A 84 -1.68 -1.65 -9.13
CA LEU A 84 -0.43 -1.17 -8.51
C LEU A 84 0.65 -0.75 -9.52
N ALA A 85 0.58 -1.18 -10.79
CA ALA A 85 1.61 -0.88 -11.78
C ALA A 85 1.38 0.41 -12.59
N GLU A 86 0.17 0.97 -12.59
CA GLU A 86 -0.20 2.03 -13.54
C GLU A 86 -0.91 3.22 -12.85
N ASN A 87 -0.16 4.11 -12.19
CA ASN A 87 -0.62 5.44 -11.74
C ASN A 87 -2.02 5.46 -11.09
N ILE A 88 -2.18 5.04 -9.83
CA ILE A 88 -3.51 5.06 -9.19
C ILE A 88 -3.49 5.72 -7.79
N PRO A 89 -4.32 6.75 -7.57
CA PRO A 89 -4.74 7.16 -6.24
C PRO A 89 -5.70 6.08 -5.70
N PHE A 90 -5.36 5.51 -4.55
CA PHE A 90 -5.94 4.35 -3.86
C PHE A 90 -7.45 4.48 -3.52
N ILE A 91 -8.32 4.61 -4.52
CA ILE A 91 -9.78 4.68 -4.35
C ILE A 91 -10.44 3.64 -5.25
N GLY A 92 -10.83 2.53 -4.66
CA GLY A 92 -11.60 1.48 -5.32
C GLY A 92 -12.04 0.41 -4.35
N GLY A 93 -13.11 0.69 -3.58
CA GLY A 93 -13.71 -0.21 -2.59
C GLY A 93 -13.32 0.15 -1.15
N PHE A 94 -14.31 0.48 -0.30
CA PHE A 94 -14.27 0.90 1.12
C PHE A 94 -13.35 2.10 1.51
N LEU A 95 -12.14 2.16 0.96
CA LEU A 95 -11.02 3.08 1.17
C LEU A 95 -11.32 4.57 0.88
N GLY A 96 -12.43 4.89 0.22
CA GLY A 96 -12.82 6.28 -0.09
C GLY A 96 -13.65 6.97 0.98
N GLN A 97 -14.23 6.25 1.95
CA GLN A 97 -15.21 6.81 2.88
C GLN A 97 -14.75 6.90 4.34
N GLU A 98 -13.77 6.10 4.77
CA GLU A 98 -13.43 5.96 6.19
C GLU A 98 -12.01 6.43 6.50
N LEU A 99 -11.73 7.71 6.27
CA LEU A 99 -10.52 8.35 6.80
C LEU A 99 -10.72 8.62 8.31
N GLY A 100 -10.32 7.65 9.14
CA GLY A 100 -9.82 7.96 10.50
C GLY A 100 -10.72 7.70 11.70
N ASN A 101 -11.71 6.80 11.64
CA ASN A 101 -12.46 6.44 12.85
C ASN A 101 -11.80 5.27 13.61
N ALA A 102 -11.49 5.47 14.90
CA ALA A 102 -11.04 4.39 15.80
C ALA A 102 -12.01 3.19 15.81
N VAL A 103 -13.30 3.45 15.57
CA VAL A 103 -14.35 2.43 15.37
C VAL A 103 -14.02 1.49 14.21
N GLY A 104 -13.48 2.02 13.10
CA GLY A 104 -13.11 1.20 11.95
C GLY A 104 -11.92 0.27 12.24
N ARG A 105 -10.93 0.74 13.02
CA ARG A 105 -9.81 -0.10 13.45
C ARG A 105 -10.27 -1.21 14.41
N GLU A 106 -11.14 -0.90 15.36
CA GLU A 106 -11.67 -1.88 16.31
C GLU A 106 -12.44 -3.00 15.58
N VAL A 107 -13.29 -2.63 14.62
CA VAL A 107 -13.98 -3.60 13.77
C VAL A 107 -12.97 -4.42 12.95
N ALA A 108 -11.97 -3.77 12.33
CA ALA A 108 -10.95 -4.50 11.57
C ALA A 108 -10.17 -5.50 12.43
N LEU A 109 -9.83 -5.11 13.67
CA LEU A 109 -9.22 -6.02 14.63
C LEU A 109 -10.14 -7.18 15.01
N GLU A 110 -11.42 -6.92 15.27
CA GLU A 110 -12.40 -7.98 15.55
C GLU A 110 -12.48 -8.98 14.39
N MET A 111 -12.53 -8.49 13.15
CA MET A 111 -12.56 -9.31 11.93
C MET A 111 -11.27 -10.12 11.75
N ALA A 112 -10.13 -9.58 12.18
CA ALA A 112 -8.85 -10.28 12.21
C ALA A 112 -8.74 -11.34 13.32
N GLY A 113 -9.71 -11.40 14.24
CA GLY A 113 -9.73 -12.31 15.40
C GLY A 113 -9.27 -11.67 16.72
N GLY A 114 -9.07 -10.35 16.74
CA GLY A 114 -8.65 -9.56 17.90
C GLY A 114 -7.13 -9.31 17.97
N GLU A 115 -6.73 -8.48 18.93
CA GLU A 115 -5.30 -8.12 19.15
C GLU A 115 -4.43 -9.33 19.51
N GLU A 116 -5.00 -10.31 20.24
CA GLU A 116 -4.32 -11.57 20.57
C GLU A 116 -4.04 -12.38 19.31
N ALA A 117 -5.04 -12.61 18.46
CA ALA A 117 -4.86 -13.31 17.19
C ALA A 117 -3.88 -12.57 16.26
N LEU A 118 -3.96 -11.24 16.18
CA LEU A 118 -3.02 -10.42 15.41
C LEU A 118 -1.56 -10.70 15.82
N ARG A 119 -1.27 -10.79 17.12
CA ARG A 119 0.08 -11.01 17.64
C ARG A 119 0.52 -12.47 17.64
N ASP A 120 -0.37 -13.40 17.97
CA ASP A 120 -0.04 -14.82 18.11
C ASP A 120 0.08 -15.53 16.77
N THR A 121 -0.56 -15.00 15.72
CA THR A 121 -0.53 -15.56 14.36
C THR A 121 0.50 -14.87 13.46
N SER A 122 1.29 -13.96 14.01
CA SER A 122 2.36 -13.25 13.32
C SER A 122 3.72 -13.72 13.85
N ASP A 123 4.58 -14.18 12.94
CA ASP A 123 5.96 -14.57 13.25
C ASP A 123 6.99 -13.51 12.82
N ILE A 124 6.52 -12.39 12.28
CA ILE A 124 7.33 -11.23 11.90
C ILE A 124 6.63 -9.93 12.32
N SER A 125 7.43 -8.96 12.75
CA SER A 125 6.98 -7.62 13.13
C SER A 125 7.96 -6.51 12.74
N PHE A 126 7.52 -5.24 12.90
CA PHE A 126 8.27 -4.03 12.56
C PHE A 126 8.14 -2.97 13.65
N ASN A 127 9.12 -2.08 13.75
CA ASN A 127 9.06 -0.93 14.67
C ASN A 127 8.40 0.29 14.03
N SER A 128 8.29 0.33 12.69
CA SER A 128 7.63 1.41 11.98
C SER A 128 6.77 0.91 10.83
N LEU A 129 5.75 1.70 10.48
CA LEU A 129 4.91 1.43 9.32
C LEU A 129 5.68 1.70 8.02
N GLU A 130 6.71 2.55 8.04
CA GLU A 130 7.61 2.80 6.93
C GLU A 130 8.41 1.54 6.58
N GLU A 131 9.03 0.89 7.59
CA GLU A 131 9.72 -0.39 7.42
C GLU A 131 8.77 -1.45 6.88
N MET A 132 7.60 -1.61 7.51
CA MET A 132 6.61 -2.59 7.04
C MET A 132 6.16 -2.32 5.59
N SER A 133 5.95 -1.05 5.22
CA SER A 133 5.54 -0.65 3.87
C SER A 133 6.55 -1.05 2.81
N VAL A 134 7.83 -0.69 3.03
CA VAL A 134 8.91 -1.00 2.09
C VAL A 134 9.12 -2.51 2.04
N TRP A 135 9.10 -3.20 3.18
CA TRP A 135 9.26 -4.64 3.24
C TRP A 135 8.15 -5.37 2.47
N MET A 136 6.89 -5.01 2.69
CA MET A 136 5.75 -5.61 1.97
C MET A 136 5.88 -5.40 0.46
N TYR A 137 6.24 -4.19 0.02
CA TYR A 137 6.40 -3.89 -1.40
C TYR A 137 7.56 -4.68 -2.02
N VAL A 138 8.72 -4.69 -1.38
CA VAL A 138 9.91 -5.35 -1.92
C VAL A 138 9.75 -6.87 -2.00
N ASN A 139 9.18 -7.48 -0.97
CA ASN A 139 9.11 -8.94 -0.86
C ASN A 139 7.84 -9.54 -1.46
N HIS A 140 6.71 -8.81 -1.44
CA HIS A 140 5.40 -9.38 -1.73
C HIS A 140 4.58 -8.64 -2.78
N SER A 141 5.03 -7.53 -3.37
CA SER A 141 4.22 -6.79 -4.38
C SER A 141 3.81 -7.58 -5.63
N SER A 142 4.49 -8.71 -5.89
CA SER A 142 4.15 -9.65 -6.96
C SER A 142 3.36 -10.88 -6.49
N HIS A 143 3.09 -11.00 -5.19
CA HIS A 143 2.30 -12.06 -4.59
C HIS A 143 0.82 -11.94 -5.01
N GLU A 144 0.15 -13.05 -5.29
CA GLU A 144 -1.22 -13.04 -5.82
C GLU A 144 -2.23 -12.40 -4.85
N HIS A 145 -1.98 -12.52 -3.55
CA HIS A 145 -2.79 -11.94 -2.46
C HIS A 145 -2.23 -10.61 -1.92
N TYR A 146 -1.41 -9.91 -2.69
CA TYR A 146 -0.79 -8.67 -2.21
C TYR A 146 -1.79 -7.60 -1.80
N ALA A 147 -2.86 -7.45 -2.58
CA ALA A 147 -3.90 -6.49 -2.30
C ALA A 147 -4.63 -6.79 -0.98
N ASP A 148 -5.01 -8.04 -0.77
CA ASP A 148 -5.70 -8.50 0.44
C ASP A 148 -4.84 -8.23 1.70
N ALA A 149 -3.54 -8.52 1.61
CA ALA A 149 -2.59 -8.25 2.69
C ALA A 149 -2.44 -6.75 2.99
N LEU A 150 -2.30 -5.92 1.94
CA LEU A 150 -2.15 -4.48 2.09
C LEU A 150 -3.41 -3.81 2.64
N GLU A 151 -4.59 -4.23 2.17
CA GLU A 151 -5.88 -3.74 2.65
C GLU A 151 -6.15 -4.14 4.09
N SER A 152 -5.86 -5.39 4.45
CA SER A 152 -5.97 -5.87 5.83
C SER A 152 -5.04 -5.10 6.76
N ALA A 153 -3.79 -4.89 6.34
CA ALA A 153 -2.82 -4.08 7.09
C ALA A 153 -3.27 -2.61 7.23
N MET A 154 -3.80 -1.99 6.17
CA MET A 154 -4.34 -0.63 6.24
C MET A 154 -5.60 -0.52 7.09
N SER A 155 -6.35 -1.61 7.27
CA SER A 155 -7.54 -1.64 8.11
C SER A 155 -7.19 -1.75 9.59
N VAL A 156 -6.20 -2.60 9.92
CA VAL A 156 -5.65 -2.75 11.28
C VAL A 156 -4.75 -1.57 11.68
N TYR A 157 -4.03 -0.99 10.73
CA TYR A 157 -3.13 0.16 10.89
C TYR A 157 -3.54 1.31 9.93
N PRO A 158 -4.57 2.10 10.29
CA PRO A 158 -5.11 3.14 9.41
C PRO A 158 -4.10 4.18 8.90
N GLU A 159 -3.08 4.47 9.69
CA GLU A 159 -1.99 5.39 9.40
C GLU A 159 -1.15 4.94 8.20
N LEU A 160 -1.10 3.63 7.94
CA LEU A 160 -0.38 3.03 6.82
C LEU A 160 -0.86 3.59 5.48
N ARG A 161 -2.12 4.00 5.36
CA ARG A 161 -2.66 4.63 4.13
C ARG A 161 -1.91 5.90 3.72
N GLN A 162 -1.44 6.66 4.70
CA GLN A 162 -0.69 7.90 4.46
C GLN A 162 0.80 7.62 4.33
N ILE A 163 1.31 6.65 5.10
CA ILE A 163 2.73 6.35 5.19
C ILE A 163 3.22 5.55 3.98
N TYR A 164 2.42 4.59 3.48
CA TYR A 164 2.87 3.59 2.52
C TYR A 164 3.56 4.20 1.29
N TYR A 165 2.89 5.11 0.59
CA TYR A 165 3.46 5.73 -0.61
C TYR A 165 4.63 6.66 -0.30
N VAL A 166 4.61 7.36 0.83
CA VAL A 166 5.70 8.25 1.26
C VAL A 166 6.94 7.42 1.57
N ALA A 167 6.79 6.31 2.27
CA ALA A 167 7.88 5.38 2.58
C ALA A 167 8.52 4.82 1.30
N LEU A 168 7.71 4.43 0.30
CA LEU A 168 8.23 3.95 -0.98
C LEU A 168 8.96 5.05 -1.77
N GLN A 169 8.47 6.29 -1.75
CA GLN A 169 9.15 7.43 -2.39
C GLN A 169 10.48 7.74 -1.70
N ASN A 170 10.51 7.74 -0.36
CA ASN A 170 11.72 7.96 0.41
C ASN A 170 12.75 6.86 0.17
N ALA A 171 12.33 5.59 0.17
CA ALA A 171 13.19 4.46 -0.15
C ALA A 171 13.75 4.57 -1.58
N SER A 172 12.91 4.96 -2.55
CA SER A 172 13.32 5.16 -3.95
C SER A 172 14.32 6.29 -4.14
N ALA A 173 14.24 7.33 -3.30
CA ALA A 173 15.18 8.44 -3.27
C ALA A 173 16.43 8.16 -2.42
N GLY A 174 16.52 7.00 -1.76
CA GLY A 174 17.62 6.63 -0.88
C GLY A 174 17.63 7.37 0.46
N TYR A 175 16.50 7.98 0.87
CA TYR A 175 16.40 8.76 2.11
C TYR A 175 16.21 7.92 3.39
N GLY A 176 16.30 6.59 3.29
CA GLY A 176 15.99 5.70 4.40
C GLY A 176 14.50 5.68 4.72
N TYR A 177 14.15 4.87 5.71
CA TYR A 177 12.82 4.66 6.27
C TYR A 177 12.97 4.38 7.77
#